data_AF-A0A958GLX5-F1
#
_entry.id   AF-A0A958GLX5-F1
#
_cell.length_a   1.000
_cell.length_b   1.000
_cell.length_c   1.000
_cell.angle_alpha   90.00
_cell.angle_beta   90.00
_cell.angle_gamma   90.00
#
_symmetry.space_group_name_H-M   'P 1'
#
loop_
_entity.id
_entity.type
_entity.pdbx_description
1 polymer ?
#
loop_
_entity_poly.entity_id
_entity_poly.type
_entity_poly.pdbx_seq_one_letter_code
_entity_poly.pdbx_strand_id
1 'polypeptide(L)'
;MNFQVADVLALPSLKAQTQAVEENVQGLIAFAKSDWDAYETSWDFTTLPLLSPDHRGGTLEDSYATLRTHWQSMTDEMKALEEENNRIFIDAYGLQDELTPEVPIEEITLTCNPAYRYGVKGTEADRETRLRADTMAEFLSYAVG
;
A
#
# COMPACT_ATOMS: atom_id res chain seq x y z
N MET A 1 14.68 -16.17 0.85
CA MET A 1 14.68 -16.94 2.11
C MET A 1 13.87 -18.21 1.90
N ASN A 2 14.34 -19.36 2.37
CA ASN A 2 13.56 -20.61 2.36
C ASN A 2 13.07 -20.85 3.80
N PHE A 3 11.78 -20.59 4.07
CA PHE A 3 11.15 -20.96 5.33
C PHE A 3 10.50 -22.35 5.18
N GLN A 4 10.83 -23.29 6.05
CA GLN A 4 10.14 -24.57 6.17
C GLN A 4 9.10 -24.51 7.29
N VAL A 5 8.12 -25.42 7.26
CA VAL A 5 7.08 -25.53 8.30
C VAL A 5 7.71 -25.69 9.69
N ALA A 6 8.79 -26.47 9.80
CA ALA A 6 9.51 -26.66 11.05
C ALA A 6 10.11 -25.35 11.60
N ASP A 7 10.60 -24.46 10.73
CA ASP A 7 11.18 -23.18 11.13
C ASP A 7 10.10 -22.26 11.72
N VAL A 8 8.92 -22.22 11.10
CA VAL A 8 7.79 -21.41 11.57
C VAL A 8 7.24 -21.94 12.91
N LEU A 9 7.14 -23.26 13.07
CA LEU A 9 6.68 -23.88 14.31
C LEU A 9 7.65 -23.72 15.48
N ALA A 10 8.94 -23.48 15.19
CA ALA A 10 9.95 -23.23 16.21
C ALA A 10 9.90 -21.78 16.75
N LEU A 11 9.14 -20.88 16.13
CA LEU A 11 9.01 -19.50 16.60
C LEU A 11 8.22 -19.44 17.92
N PRO A 12 8.65 -18.61 18.88
CA PRO A 12 7.89 -18.38 20.10
C PRO A 12 6.52 -17.80 19.75
N SER A 13 5.43 -18.53 20.05
CA SER A 13 4.07 -18.03 19.84
C SER A 13 3.48 -17.55 21.17
N LEU A 14 3.09 -16.29 21.20
CA LEU A 14 2.26 -15.74 22.26
C LEU A 14 0.81 -15.80 21.81
N LYS A 15 -0.10 -16.20 22.71
CA LYS A 15 -1.55 -16.05 22.48
C LYS A 15 -1.92 -14.58 22.67
N ALA A 16 -1.50 -13.72 21.75
CA ALA A 16 -1.80 -12.30 21.77
C ALA A 16 -3.22 -12.00 21.21
N GLN A 17 -3.70 -10.79 21.47
CA GLN A 17 -5.03 -10.27 21.13
C GLN A 17 -5.39 -10.53 19.67
N THR A 18 -6.32 -11.44 19.44
CA THR A 18 -6.62 -11.96 18.10
C THR A 18 -7.49 -11.03 17.27
N GLN A 19 -8.43 -10.32 17.89
CA GLN A 19 -9.47 -9.60 17.14
C GLN A 19 -8.95 -8.34 16.43
N ALA A 20 -8.24 -7.46 17.13
CA ALA A 20 -7.72 -6.22 16.52
C ALA A 20 -6.72 -6.54 15.39
N VAL A 21 -5.85 -7.53 15.57
CA VAL A 21 -4.93 -7.99 14.54
C VAL A 21 -5.69 -8.56 13.34
N GLU A 22 -6.75 -9.34 13.57
CA GLU A 22 -7.57 -9.89 12.50
C GLU A 22 -8.27 -8.78 11.70
N GLU A 23 -8.83 -7.77 12.36
CA GLU A 23 -9.43 -6.59 11.71
C GLU A 23 -8.40 -5.81 10.89
N ASN A 24 -7.21 -5.56 11.45
CA ASN A 24 -6.11 -4.90 10.73
C ASN A 24 -5.69 -5.70 9.50
N VAL A 25 -5.53 -7.02 9.62
CA VAL A 25 -5.15 -7.92 8.52
C VAL A 25 -6.17 -7.87 7.39
N GLN A 26 -7.48 -7.87 7.70
CA GLN A 26 -8.50 -7.73 6.66
C GLN A 26 -8.38 -6.38 5.92
N GLY A 27 -8.11 -5.29 6.64
CA GLY A 27 -7.85 -3.97 6.05
C GLY A 27 -6.63 -3.97 5.13
N LEU A 28 -5.50 -4.50 5.59
CA LEU A 28 -4.26 -4.61 4.81
C LEU A 28 -4.46 -5.43 3.52
N ILE A 29 -5.15 -6.57 3.62
CA ILE A 29 -5.48 -7.41 2.47
C ILE A 29 -6.38 -6.63 1.48
N ALA A 30 -7.37 -5.91 1.99
CA ALA A 30 -8.29 -5.14 1.15
C ALA A 30 -7.56 -4.02 0.39
N PHE A 31 -6.66 -3.28 1.05
CA PHE A 31 -5.85 -2.25 0.38
C PHE A 31 -4.91 -2.84 -0.66
N ALA A 32 -4.15 -3.88 -0.31
CA ALA A 32 -3.24 -4.54 -1.24
C ALA A 32 -3.98 -5.11 -2.47
N LYS A 33 -5.17 -5.71 -2.25
CA LYS A 33 -6.01 -6.19 -3.35
C LYS A 33 -6.51 -5.04 -4.22
N SER A 34 -7.02 -3.96 -3.61
CA SER A 34 -7.53 -2.80 -4.34
C SER A 34 -6.44 -2.10 -5.15
N ASP A 35 -5.22 -1.99 -4.62
CA ASP A 35 -4.07 -1.45 -5.35
C ASP A 35 -3.70 -2.37 -6.51
N TRP A 36 -3.61 -3.68 -6.31
CA TRP A 36 -3.29 -4.61 -7.38
C TRP A 36 -4.35 -4.62 -8.50
N ASP A 37 -5.63 -4.65 -8.13
CA ASP A 37 -6.76 -4.70 -9.05
C ASP A 37 -6.96 -3.39 -9.83
N ALA A 38 -6.21 -2.34 -9.50
CA ALA A 38 -6.18 -1.07 -10.23
C ALA A 38 -5.34 -1.10 -11.52
N TYR A 39 -4.56 -2.16 -11.76
CA TYR A 39 -3.66 -2.28 -12.91
C TYR A 39 -4.12 -3.34 -13.88
N GLU A 40 -3.96 -3.08 -15.19
CA GLU A 40 -4.40 -3.97 -16.28
C GLU A 40 -3.82 -5.40 -16.23
N THR A 41 -2.73 -5.60 -15.51
CA THR A 41 -2.12 -6.91 -15.30
C THR A 41 -2.85 -7.78 -14.27
N SER A 42 -3.74 -7.20 -13.46
CA SER A 42 -4.56 -7.96 -12.52
C SER A 42 -5.67 -8.73 -13.24
N TRP A 43 -5.94 -9.95 -12.77
CA TRP A 43 -7.06 -10.77 -13.23
C TRP A 43 -8.43 -10.14 -12.93
N ASP A 44 -8.52 -9.34 -11.87
CA ASP A 44 -9.74 -8.68 -11.42
C ASP A 44 -9.81 -7.20 -11.86
N PHE A 45 -8.94 -6.77 -12.78
CA PHE A 45 -8.96 -5.41 -13.31
C PHE A 45 -10.29 -5.09 -14.00
N THR A 46 -10.90 -3.97 -13.62
CA THR A 46 -12.21 -3.53 -14.16
C THR A 46 -12.12 -2.23 -14.95
N THR A 47 -11.49 -1.21 -14.39
CA THR A 47 -11.35 0.12 -14.99
C THR A 47 -10.10 0.80 -14.48
N LEU A 48 -9.51 1.66 -15.32
CA LEU A 48 -8.42 2.52 -14.88
C LEU A 48 -8.93 3.50 -13.79
N PRO A 49 -8.27 3.61 -12.62
CA PRO A 49 -8.74 4.43 -11.50
C PRO A 49 -8.97 5.89 -11.86
N LEU A 50 -8.15 6.44 -12.77
CA LEU A 50 -8.28 7.82 -13.28
C LEU A 50 -9.63 8.10 -13.94
N LEU A 51 -10.28 7.06 -14.47
CA LEU A 51 -11.58 7.13 -15.14
C LEU A 51 -12.73 6.68 -14.23
N SER A 52 -12.44 6.23 -13.00
CA SER A 52 -13.46 5.84 -12.03
C SER A 52 -14.40 7.00 -11.75
N PRO A 53 -15.73 6.76 -11.65
CA PRO A 53 -16.68 7.79 -11.22
C PRO A 53 -16.30 8.47 -9.90
N ASP A 54 -15.67 7.73 -8.98
CA ASP A 54 -15.29 8.23 -7.66
C ASP A 54 -14.16 9.27 -7.71
N HIS A 55 -13.35 9.25 -8.77
CA HIS A 55 -12.22 10.16 -8.96
C HIS A 55 -12.48 11.19 -10.06
N ARG A 56 -13.64 11.16 -10.74
CA ARG A 56 -13.88 11.98 -11.92
C ARG A 56 -14.12 13.45 -11.53
N GLY A 57 -13.25 14.32 -11.99
CA GLY A 57 -13.37 15.78 -11.90
C GLY A 57 -13.89 16.43 -13.18
N GLY A 58 -13.97 17.77 -13.18
CA GLY A 58 -14.35 18.56 -14.36
C GLY A 58 -13.27 18.56 -15.45
N THR A 59 -12.02 18.35 -15.05
CA THR A 59 -10.86 18.19 -15.93
C THR A 59 -10.08 16.93 -15.59
N LEU A 60 -9.15 16.54 -16.46
CA LEU A 60 -8.22 15.44 -16.19
C LEU A 60 -7.27 15.78 -15.04
N GLU A 61 -6.90 17.05 -14.90
CA GLU A 61 -6.10 17.54 -13.78
C GLU A 61 -6.84 17.35 -12.45
N ASP A 62 -8.11 17.76 -12.39
CA ASP A 62 -8.95 17.54 -11.20
C ASP A 62 -9.06 16.04 -10.89
N SER A 63 -9.27 15.22 -11.91
CA SER A 63 -9.44 13.77 -11.73
C SER A 63 -8.17 13.11 -11.18
N TYR A 64 -7.01 13.51 -11.71
CA TYR A 64 -5.72 13.07 -11.20
C TYR A 64 -5.48 13.56 -9.76
N ALA A 65 -5.85 14.80 -9.44
CA ALA A 65 -5.71 15.33 -8.09
C ALA A 65 -6.55 14.52 -7.08
N THR A 66 -7.82 14.23 -7.40
CA THR A 66 -8.68 13.39 -6.56
C THR A 66 -8.12 11.97 -6.40
N LEU A 67 -7.68 11.35 -7.50
CA LEU A 67 -7.05 10.04 -7.48
C LEU A 67 -5.78 10.02 -6.61
N ARG A 68 -4.92 11.03 -6.75
CA ARG A 68 -3.69 11.13 -5.97
C ARG A 68 -3.97 11.28 -4.48
N THR A 69 -4.97 12.08 -4.11
CA THR A 69 -5.42 12.19 -2.71
C THR A 69 -5.93 10.85 -2.18
N HIS A 70 -6.70 10.11 -2.98
CA HIS A 70 -7.16 8.78 -2.60
C HIS A 70 -5.99 7.80 -2.37
N TRP A 71 -5.02 7.75 -3.29
CA TRP A 71 -3.81 6.95 -3.12
C TRP A 71 -2.99 7.34 -1.90
N GLN A 72 -2.92 8.63 -1.56
CA GLN A 72 -2.24 9.07 -0.34
C GLN A 72 -2.96 8.55 0.90
N SER A 73 -4.29 8.70 0.97
CA SER A 73 -5.10 8.18 2.08
C SER A 73 -4.91 6.67 2.25
N MET A 74 -4.95 5.92 1.15
CA MET A 74 -4.74 4.47 1.16
C MET A 74 -3.35 4.10 1.69
N THR A 75 -2.31 4.84 1.28
CA THR A 75 -0.94 4.61 1.75
C THR A 75 -0.79 4.94 3.23
N ASP A 76 -1.38 6.05 3.69
CA ASP A 76 -1.34 6.47 5.09
C ASP A 76 -2.11 5.49 5.99
N GLU A 77 -3.25 4.98 5.53
CA GLU A 77 -4.04 3.97 6.23
C GLU A 77 -3.32 2.62 6.31
N MET A 78 -2.72 2.16 5.20
CA MET A 78 -1.88 0.95 5.18
C MET A 78 -0.73 1.07 6.18
N LYS A 79 -0.03 2.21 6.17
CA LYS A 79 1.05 2.51 7.12
C LYS A 79 0.57 2.47 8.57
N ALA A 80 -0.54 3.13 8.88
CA ALA A 80 -1.09 3.14 10.24
C ALA A 80 -1.45 1.73 10.73
N LEU A 81 -2.01 0.88 9.86
CA LEU A 81 -2.33 -0.51 10.18
C LEU A 81 -1.07 -1.37 10.39
N GLU A 82 -0.03 -1.18 9.57
CA GLU A 82 1.25 -1.87 9.75
C GLU A 82 1.94 -1.46 11.05
N GLU A 83 1.97 -0.17 11.37
CA GLU A 83 2.54 0.36 12.62
C GLU A 83 1.75 -0.12 13.85
N GLU A 84 0.41 -0.20 13.74
CA GLU A 84 -0.42 -0.72 14.81
C GLU A 84 -0.16 -2.21 15.06
N ASN A 85 -0.04 -3.00 14.00
CA ASN A 85 0.33 -4.40 14.12
C ASN A 85 1.72 -4.55 14.76
N ASN A 86 2.71 -3.77 14.31
CA ASN A 86 4.04 -3.77 14.92
C ASN A 86 3.97 -3.44 16.40
N ARG A 87 3.21 -2.41 16.79
CA ARG A 87 3.00 -2.04 18.20
C ARG A 87 2.43 -3.19 19.02
N ILE A 88 1.37 -3.84 18.53
CA ILE A 88 0.74 -4.99 19.21
C ILE A 88 1.76 -6.12 19.43
N PHE A 89 2.59 -6.43 18.43
CA PHE A 89 3.59 -7.49 18.54
C PHE A 89 4.77 -7.08 19.45
N ILE A 90 5.30 -5.88 19.31
CA ILE A 90 6.36 -5.35 20.18
C ILE A 90 5.91 -5.41 21.64
N ASP A 91 4.67 -5.01 21.94
CA ASP A 91 4.10 -5.05 23.29
C ASP A 91 3.90 -6.48 23.80
N ALA A 92 3.40 -7.37 22.95
CA ALA A 92 3.22 -8.77 23.32
C ALA A 92 4.56 -9.44 23.69
N TYR A 93 5.61 -9.19 22.90
CA TYR A 93 6.93 -9.78 23.09
C TYR A 93 7.81 -9.04 24.11
N GLY A 94 7.41 -7.85 24.56
CA GLY A 94 8.21 -7.03 25.48
C GLY A 94 9.49 -6.48 24.83
N LEU A 95 9.42 -6.09 23.56
CA LEU A 95 10.56 -5.66 22.73
C LEU A 95 10.68 -4.14 22.59
N GLN A 96 10.06 -3.37 23.48
CA GLN A 96 9.99 -1.90 23.36
C GLN A 96 11.38 -1.23 23.39
N ASP A 97 12.36 -1.86 24.03
CA ASP A 97 13.73 -1.35 24.10
C ASP A 97 14.57 -1.72 22.84
N GLU A 98 14.07 -2.62 22.00
CA GLU A 98 14.79 -3.15 20.82
C GLU A 98 14.21 -2.67 19.49
N LEU A 99 12.89 -2.46 19.45
CA LEU A 99 12.14 -2.19 18.22
C LEU A 99 11.23 -0.99 18.37
N THR A 100 10.99 -0.32 17.26
CA THR A 100 10.06 0.80 17.12
C THR A 100 8.92 0.39 16.19
N PRO A 101 7.66 0.75 16.49
CA PRO A 101 6.54 0.37 15.65
C PRO A 101 6.55 1.02 14.26
N GLU A 102 7.25 2.15 14.11
CA GLU A 102 7.22 3.00 12.93
C GLU A 102 7.75 2.29 11.67
N VAL A 103 7.01 2.45 10.56
CA VAL A 103 7.36 1.88 9.26
C VAL A 103 7.76 2.99 8.28
N PRO A 104 8.94 2.96 7.65
CA PRO A 104 9.29 3.94 6.62
C PRO A 104 8.29 3.96 5.46
N ILE A 105 7.99 5.14 4.90
CA ILE A 105 7.02 5.24 3.80
C ILE A 105 7.46 4.45 2.56
N GLU A 106 8.77 4.28 2.35
CA GLU A 106 9.33 3.46 1.28
C GLU A 106 9.08 1.95 1.45
N GLU A 107 8.73 1.49 2.65
CA GLU A 107 8.44 0.08 2.93
C GLU A 107 6.95 -0.26 2.76
N ILE A 108 6.08 0.75 2.59
CA ILE A 108 4.65 0.53 2.33
C ILE A 108 4.46 0.07 0.89
N THR A 109 4.24 -1.24 0.73
CA THR A 109 4.32 -1.97 -0.55
C THR A 109 3.13 -1.81 -1.50
N LEU A 110 2.47 -0.65 -1.49
CA LEU A 110 1.43 -0.32 -2.48
C LEU A 110 2.06 0.26 -3.75
N THR A 111 1.61 -0.18 -4.91
CA THR A 111 2.09 0.31 -6.22
C THR A 111 1.71 1.77 -6.43
N CYS A 112 0.59 2.23 -5.86
CA CYS A 112 0.21 3.64 -5.87
C CYS A 112 1.08 4.55 -4.98
N ASN A 113 1.92 3.98 -4.11
CA ASN A 113 2.87 4.73 -3.29
C ASN A 113 4.12 5.07 -4.10
N PRO A 114 4.37 6.36 -4.45
CA PRO A 114 5.55 6.74 -5.23
C PRO A 114 6.87 6.41 -4.52
N ALA A 115 6.91 6.43 -3.18
CA ALA A 115 8.10 6.15 -2.40
C ALA A 115 8.55 4.70 -2.54
N TYR A 116 7.59 3.76 -2.53
CA TYR A 116 7.84 2.34 -2.80
C TYR A 116 8.11 2.08 -4.28
N ARG A 117 7.23 2.54 -5.18
CA ARG A 117 7.29 2.24 -6.62
C ARG A 117 8.59 2.68 -7.29
N TYR A 118 9.15 3.83 -6.88
CA TYR A 118 10.37 4.39 -7.48
C TYR A 118 11.61 4.31 -6.57
N GLY A 119 11.42 3.92 -5.31
CA GLY A 119 12.46 3.76 -4.31
C GLY A 119 13.08 5.08 -3.83
N VAL A 120 14.13 4.98 -3.01
CA VAL A 120 14.81 6.12 -2.36
C VAL A 120 15.58 7.06 -3.31
N LYS A 121 15.65 6.75 -4.61
CA LYS A 121 16.43 7.54 -5.57
C LYS A 121 15.63 8.77 -6.03
N GLY A 122 16.19 9.95 -5.84
CA GLY A 122 15.57 11.22 -6.21
C GLY A 122 14.71 11.82 -5.09
N THR A 123 14.22 13.03 -5.34
CA THR A 123 13.37 13.77 -4.40
C THR A 123 11.92 13.28 -4.47
N GLU A 124 11.13 13.59 -3.45
CA GLU A 124 9.68 13.33 -3.45
C GLU A 124 9.00 13.96 -4.69
N ALA A 125 9.38 15.18 -5.06
CA ALA A 125 8.88 15.85 -6.26
C ALA A 125 9.21 15.10 -7.57
N ASP A 126 10.38 14.46 -7.64
CA ASP A 126 10.76 13.64 -8.79
C ASP A 126 9.88 12.37 -8.87
N ARG A 127 9.59 11.74 -7.72
CA ARG A 127 8.71 10.56 -7.65
C ARG A 127 7.28 10.91 -8.03
N GLU A 128 6.75 12.04 -7.56
CA GLU A 128 5.42 12.54 -7.93
C GLU A 128 5.31 12.87 -9.42
N THR A 129 6.35 13.50 -9.98
CA THR A 129 6.40 13.79 -11.42
C THR A 129 6.38 12.49 -12.23
N ARG A 130 7.11 11.47 -11.77
CA ARG A 130 7.16 10.17 -12.44
C ARG A 130 5.85 9.40 -12.31
N LEU A 131 5.21 9.42 -11.14
CA LEU A 131 3.88 8.82 -10.94
C LEU A 131 2.86 9.42 -11.90
N ARG A 132 2.85 10.75 -12.02
CA ARG A 132 1.96 11.45 -12.96
C ARG A 132 2.21 11.03 -14.40
N ALA A 133 3.48 10.97 -14.82
CA ALA A 133 3.85 10.58 -16.17
C ALA A 133 3.44 9.13 -16.49
N ASP A 134 3.71 8.18 -15.57
CA ASP A 134 3.32 6.78 -15.73
C ASP A 134 1.79 6.63 -15.77
N THR A 135 1.06 7.34 -14.91
CA THR A 135 -0.42 7.33 -14.90
C THR A 135 -0.99 7.82 -16.25
N MET A 136 -0.38 8.83 -16.87
CA MET A 136 -0.80 9.30 -18.19
C MET A 136 -0.43 8.31 -19.30
N ALA A 137 0.70 7.62 -19.19
CA ALA A 137 1.07 6.57 -20.13
C ALA A 137 0.10 5.37 -20.03
N GLU A 138 -0.25 4.95 -18.82
CA GLU A 138 -1.27 3.93 -18.55
C GLU A 138 -2.63 4.36 -19.12
N PHE A 139 -3.04 5.62 -18.94
CA PHE A 139 -4.26 6.15 -19.55
C PHE A 139 -4.27 6.07 -21.07
N LEU A 140 -3.17 6.45 -21.73
CA LEU A 140 -3.05 6.35 -23.18
C LEU A 140 -3.06 4.89 -23.64
N SER A 141 -2.38 4.00 -22.92
CA SER A 141 -2.38 2.55 -23.20
C SER A 141 -3.80 2.00 -23.13
N TYR A 142 -4.50 2.23 -22.01
CA TYR A 142 -5.88 1.79 -21.79
C TYR A 142 -6.85 2.31 -22.86
N ALA A 143 -6.68 3.57 -23.29
CA ALA A 143 -7.54 4.18 -24.30
C ALA A 143 -7.34 3.61 -25.71
N VAL A 144 -6.16 3.06 -26.01
CA VAL A 144 -5.82 2.49 -27.33
C VAL A 144 -6.07 0.98 -27.38
N GLY A 145 -5.77 0.26 -26.30
CA GLY A 145 -5.80 -1.21 -26.22
C GLY A 145 -4.47 -1.86 -26.52
#